data_AF-A0ABD3MYR4-F1
#
_entry.id   AF-A0ABD3MYR4-F1
#
_cell.length_a   1.000
_cell.length_b   1.000
_cell.length_c   1.000
_cell.angle_alpha   90.00
_cell.angle_beta   90.00
_cell.angle_gamma   90.00
#
_symmetry.space_group_name_H-M   'P 1'
#
loop_
_entity.id
_entity.type
_entity.pdbx_description
1 polymer ?
#
loop_
_entity_poly.entity_id
_entity_poly.type
_entity_poly.pdbx_seq_one_letter_code
_entity_poly.pdbx_strand_id
1 'polypeptide(L)'
;MLSSATSSKATYAVVAGGAILATTGLMLLLHHQQRNSVAKFYRQHRGMSGLLRWVWLGDHLPPHIRRSMDDLDDVEKRMVESDEELEQIEISIERARLESVDGGTTNGDDNESRRQSLFQQDPKLRTRIGLYSSTLDMLASSIDSVKSHSDDEVKRRKKALSNNIVELMNELDRMISIFL
;
A
#
# COMPACT_ATOMS: atom_id res chain seq x y z
N MET A 1 55.25 65.04 -1.29
CA MET A 1 55.45 63.75 -0.60
C MET A 1 54.16 63.49 0.19
N LEU A 2 53.18 62.70 -0.31
CA LEU A 2 53.12 61.22 -0.30
C LEU A 2 53.66 60.66 1.02
N SER A 3 53.01 59.81 1.79
CA SER A 3 51.75 59.07 1.72
C SER A 3 51.59 58.41 3.10
N SER A 4 50.37 58.02 3.47
CA SER A 4 50.05 56.74 4.14
C SER A 4 48.91 56.91 5.14
N ALA A 5 47.70 56.94 4.61
CA ALA A 5 46.51 56.50 5.31
C ALA A 5 46.15 55.15 4.72
N THR A 6 46.29 54.06 5.49
CA THR A 6 45.48 52.82 5.40
C THR A 6 46.07 51.75 6.32
N SER A 7 45.53 51.59 7.54
CA SER A 7 45.63 50.32 8.27
C SER A 7 44.56 50.22 9.34
N SER A 8 43.29 50.15 8.93
CA SER A 8 42.19 49.81 9.87
C SER A 8 41.05 49.00 9.24
N LYS A 9 41.17 48.58 7.97
CA LYS A 9 40.12 47.81 7.27
C LYS A 9 40.37 46.30 7.21
N ALA A 10 41.51 45.81 7.68
CA ALA A 10 41.88 44.39 7.56
C ALA A 10 41.31 43.48 8.67
N THR A 11 40.88 44.03 9.82
CA THR A 11 40.55 43.22 10.99
C THR A 11 39.11 42.69 10.99
N TYR A 12 38.18 43.34 10.29
CA TYR A 12 36.77 42.92 10.27
C TYR A 12 36.46 41.80 9.27
N ALA A 13 37.31 41.60 8.25
CA ALA A 13 37.09 40.57 7.23
C ALA A 13 37.37 39.13 7.74
N VAL A 14 38.27 38.98 8.72
CA VAL A 14 38.65 37.65 9.24
C VAL A 14 37.60 37.11 10.22
N VAL A 15 36.93 37.98 10.98
CA VAL A 15 35.91 37.57 11.95
C VAL A 15 34.61 37.13 11.26
N ALA A 16 34.23 37.78 10.16
CA ALA A 16 33.06 37.38 9.37
C ALA A 16 33.27 36.05 8.63
N GLY A 17 34.48 35.78 8.11
CA GLY A 17 34.81 34.51 7.45
C GLY A 17 34.83 33.31 8.41
N GLY A 18 35.30 33.49 9.65
CA GLY A 18 35.31 32.45 10.67
C GLY A 18 33.92 32.05 11.17
N ALA A 19 32.98 33.00 11.29
CA ALA A 19 31.62 32.73 11.74
C ALA A 19 30.77 31.95 10.71
N ILE A 20 30.98 32.20 9.41
CA ILE A 20 30.26 31.49 8.33
C ILE A 20 30.76 30.04 8.21
N LEU A 21 32.07 29.80 8.38
CA LEU A 21 32.65 28.45 8.38
C LEU A 21 32.27 27.65 9.64
N ALA A 22 32.20 28.32 10.81
CA ALA A 22 31.78 27.66 12.05
C ALA A 22 30.30 27.24 12.00
N THR A 23 29.41 28.09 11.50
CA THR A 23 27.97 27.78 11.43
C THR A 23 27.65 26.72 10.38
N THR A 24 28.30 26.75 9.21
CA THR A 24 28.17 25.69 8.19
C THR A 24 28.80 24.37 8.65
N GLY A 25 29.94 24.42 9.34
CA GLY A 25 30.57 23.24 9.95
C GLY A 25 29.70 22.59 11.03
N LEU A 26 29.02 23.39 11.86
CA LEU A 26 28.13 22.90 12.92
C LEU A 26 26.83 22.32 12.34
N MET A 27 26.29 22.90 11.27
CA MET A 27 25.18 22.31 10.52
C MET A 27 25.58 20.98 9.87
N LEU A 28 26.75 20.89 9.23
CA LEU A 28 27.23 19.63 8.65
C LEU A 28 27.46 18.55 9.72
N LEU A 29 27.99 18.92 10.88
CA LEU A 29 28.17 18.01 12.02
C LEU A 29 26.84 17.53 12.59
N LEU A 30 25.87 18.42 12.79
CA LEU A 30 24.53 18.07 13.24
C LEU A 30 23.85 17.14 12.24
N HIS A 31 23.95 17.44 10.94
CA HIS A 31 23.38 16.63 9.87
C HIS A 31 24.07 15.24 9.79
N HIS A 32 25.37 15.18 10.06
CA HIS A 32 26.12 13.93 10.08
C HIS A 32 25.79 13.08 11.32
N GLN A 33 25.62 13.71 12.48
CA GLN A 33 25.26 13.04 13.72
C GLN A 33 23.83 12.48 13.67
N GLN A 34 22.90 13.20 13.05
CA GLN A 34 21.52 12.76 12.84
C GLN A 34 21.44 11.59 11.85
N ARG A 35 22.28 11.59 10.78
CA ARG A 35 22.40 10.44 9.87
C ARG A 35 22.94 9.19 10.57
N ASN A 36 23.89 9.36 11.48
CA ASN A 36 24.49 8.23 12.20
C ASN A 36 23.55 7.60 13.22
N SER A 37 22.66 8.37 13.86
CA SER A 37 21.66 7.82 14.79
C SER A 37 20.58 7.04 14.03
N VAL A 38 20.12 7.55 12.89
CA VAL A 38 19.17 6.87 12.01
C VAL A 38 19.77 5.59 11.44
N ALA A 39 20.99 5.64 10.88
CA ALA A 39 21.66 4.46 10.34
C ALA A 39 21.91 3.38 11.40
N LYS A 40 22.26 3.76 12.64
CA LYS A 40 22.39 2.81 13.77
C LYS A 40 21.04 2.17 14.12
N PHE A 41 19.97 2.95 14.19
CA PHE A 41 18.62 2.43 14.43
C PHE A 41 18.18 1.44 13.35
N TYR A 42 18.40 1.76 12.06
CA TYR A 42 18.09 0.86 10.94
C TYR A 42 18.90 -0.43 10.97
N ARG A 43 20.20 -0.34 11.27
CA ARG A 43 21.08 -1.52 11.39
C ARG A 43 20.63 -2.45 12.51
N GLN A 44 20.18 -1.88 13.62
CA GLN A 44 19.82 -2.63 14.82
C GLN A 44 18.43 -3.27 14.73
N HIS A 45 17.49 -2.68 13.99
CA HIS A 45 16.12 -3.20 13.85
C HIS A 45 15.84 -4.01 12.58
N ARG A 46 16.53 -3.79 11.45
CA ARG A 46 16.24 -4.46 10.16
C ARG A 46 17.48 -5.05 9.45
N GLY A 47 18.65 -5.06 10.09
CA GLY A 47 19.87 -5.64 9.53
C GLY A 47 20.42 -4.90 8.29
N MET A 48 21.26 -5.57 7.50
CA MET A 48 21.96 -4.97 6.34
C MET A 48 21.02 -4.55 5.21
N SER A 49 19.89 -5.26 5.01
CA SER A 49 18.93 -4.97 3.94
C SER A 49 18.23 -3.62 4.13
N GLY A 50 17.83 -3.30 5.37
CA GLY A 50 17.23 -2.00 5.69
C GLY A 50 18.20 -0.82 5.50
N LEU A 51 19.50 -1.06 5.71
CA LEU A 51 20.54 -0.05 5.54
C LEU A 51 20.87 0.18 4.05
N LEU A 52 20.93 -0.88 3.25
CA LEU A 52 21.06 -0.79 1.78
C LEU A 52 19.87 -0.03 1.17
N ARG A 53 18.64 -0.32 1.60
CA ARG A 53 17.45 0.37 1.10
C ARG A 53 17.44 1.86 1.50
N TRP A 54 17.91 2.21 2.69
CA TRP A 54 18.07 3.61 3.12
C TRP A 54 19.11 4.37 2.28
N VAL A 55 20.27 3.75 2.05
CA VAL A 55 21.34 4.33 1.21
C VAL A 55 20.89 4.47 -0.24
N TRP A 56 20.10 3.53 -0.75
CA TRP A 56 19.75 3.48 -2.18
C TRP A 56 18.52 4.31 -2.55
N LEU A 57 17.46 4.35 -1.71
CA LEU A 57 16.25 5.13 -1.99
C LEU A 57 16.27 6.56 -1.40
N GLY A 58 17.23 6.89 -0.53
CA GLY A 58 17.22 8.20 0.15
C GLY A 58 15.98 8.40 1.02
N ASP A 59 15.42 7.29 1.52
CA ASP A 59 14.13 7.28 2.17
C ASP A 59 14.23 7.89 3.59
N HIS A 60 13.63 9.06 3.73
CA HIS A 60 13.60 9.91 4.92
C HIS A 60 12.39 9.61 5.82
N LEU A 61 11.54 8.62 5.46
CA LEU A 61 10.39 8.29 6.28
C LEU A 61 10.80 7.65 7.61
N PRO A 62 10.17 8.04 8.73
CA PRO A 62 10.35 7.39 10.01
C PRO A 62 10.03 5.89 9.95
N PRO A 63 10.72 5.06 10.76
CA PRO A 63 10.62 3.60 10.70
C PRO A 63 9.22 3.06 10.99
N HIS A 64 8.42 3.77 11.78
CA HIS A 64 7.04 3.37 12.11
C HIS A 64 6.09 3.63 10.93
N ILE A 65 6.21 4.78 10.24
CA ILE A 65 5.42 5.09 9.04
C ILE A 65 5.79 4.12 7.91
N ARG A 66 7.09 3.83 7.76
CA ARG A 66 7.56 2.87 6.77
C ARG A 66 6.96 1.48 6.96
N ARG A 67 6.86 1.00 8.20
CA ARG A 67 6.20 -0.28 8.47
C ARG A 67 4.75 -0.26 8.04
N SER A 68 4.01 0.81 8.36
CA SER A 68 2.63 0.95 7.91
C SER A 68 2.50 1.01 6.39
N MET A 69 3.46 1.63 5.68
CA MET A 69 3.47 1.65 4.22
C MET A 69 3.82 0.28 3.63
N ASP A 70 4.85 -0.41 4.16
CA ASP A 70 5.20 -1.78 3.76
C ASP A 70 3.97 -2.70 3.95
N ASP A 71 3.28 -2.60 5.09
CA ASP A 71 2.08 -3.39 5.39
C ASP A 71 0.92 -3.07 4.41
N LEU A 72 0.78 -1.81 3.97
CA LEU A 72 -0.22 -1.42 2.96
C LEU A 72 0.15 -1.88 1.56
N ASP A 73 1.42 -1.84 1.18
CA ASP A 73 1.91 -2.33 -0.11
C ASP A 73 1.68 -3.86 -0.20
N ASP A 74 1.87 -4.60 0.90
CA ASP A 74 1.56 -6.03 0.99
C ASP A 74 0.05 -6.30 0.82
N VAL A 75 -0.80 -5.46 1.43
CA VAL A 75 -2.26 -5.56 1.23
C VAL A 75 -2.63 -5.23 -0.22
N GLU A 76 -2.08 -4.18 -0.79
CA GLU A 76 -2.33 -3.78 -2.19
C GLU A 76 -1.97 -4.91 -3.14
N LYS A 77 -0.83 -5.59 -2.93
CA LYS A 77 -0.47 -6.76 -3.71
C LYS A 77 -1.52 -7.89 -3.60
N ARG A 78 -1.99 -8.19 -2.38
CA ARG A 78 -3.02 -9.22 -2.18
C ARG A 78 -4.38 -8.82 -2.75
N MET A 79 -4.67 -7.52 -2.85
CA MET A 79 -5.86 -7.04 -3.54
C MET A 79 -5.79 -7.32 -5.03
N VAL A 80 -4.65 -7.09 -5.68
CA VAL A 80 -4.46 -7.46 -7.11
C VAL A 80 -4.69 -8.96 -7.31
N GLU A 81 -4.15 -9.80 -6.42
CA GLU A 81 -4.40 -11.26 -6.46
C GLU A 81 -5.91 -11.58 -6.27
N SER A 82 -6.62 -10.80 -5.46
CA SER A 82 -8.06 -10.97 -5.24
C SER A 82 -8.91 -10.51 -6.44
N ASP A 83 -8.47 -9.52 -7.21
CA ASP A 83 -9.12 -9.12 -8.46
C ASP A 83 -9.04 -10.28 -9.48
N GLU A 84 -7.87 -10.91 -9.61
CA GLU A 84 -7.68 -12.08 -10.48
C GLU A 84 -8.55 -13.27 -10.04
N GLU A 85 -8.72 -13.47 -8.72
CA GLU A 85 -9.63 -14.49 -8.19
C GLU A 85 -11.11 -14.20 -8.51
N LEU A 86 -11.53 -12.93 -8.48
CA LEU A 86 -12.87 -12.50 -8.86
C LEU A 86 -13.18 -12.84 -10.31
N GLU A 87 -12.25 -12.53 -11.23
CA GLU A 87 -12.37 -12.86 -12.66
C GLU A 87 -12.51 -14.37 -12.87
N GLN A 88 -11.77 -15.19 -12.11
CA GLN A 88 -11.90 -16.64 -12.18
C GLN A 88 -13.26 -17.14 -11.70
N ILE A 89 -13.84 -16.49 -10.68
CA ILE A 89 -15.20 -16.79 -10.20
C ILE A 89 -16.22 -16.41 -11.28
N GLU A 90 -16.08 -15.25 -11.90
CA GLU A 90 -16.93 -14.81 -13.02
C GLU A 90 -16.91 -15.80 -14.18
N ILE A 91 -15.72 -16.21 -14.64
CA ILE A 91 -15.57 -17.23 -15.69
C ILE A 91 -16.23 -18.56 -15.28
N SER A 92 -16.12 -18.94 -14.01
CA SER A 92 -16.74 -20.18 -13.50
C SER A 92 -18.27 -20.09 -13.51
N ILE A 93 -18.82 -18.92 -13.14
CA ILE A 93 -20.25 -18.60 -13.20
C ILE A 93 -20.75 -18.67 -14.64
N GLU A 94 -20.06 -18.02 -15.58
CA GLU A 94 -20.45 -18.01 -16.99
C GLU A 94 -20.37 -19.40 -17.62
N ARG A 95 -19.31 -20.16 -17.30
CA ARG A 95 -19.17 -21.53 -17.76
C ARG A 95 -20.30 -22.42 -17.27
N ALA A 96 -20.64 -22.35 -15.99
CA ALA A 96 -21.77 -23.11 -15.42
C ALA A 96 -23.10 -22.72 -16.08
N ARG A 97 -23.27 -21.43 -16.41
CA ARG A 97 -24.43 -20.94 -17.15
C ARG A 97 -24.49 -21.52 -18.57
N LEU A 98 -23.39 -21.57 -19.31
CA LEU A 98 -23.35 -22.14 -20.66
C LEU A 98 -23.60 -23.66 -20.66
N GLU A 99 -22.99 -24.39 -19.72
CA GLU A 99 -23.18 -25.84 -19.58
C GLU A 99 -24.64 -26.20 -19.27
N SER A 100 -25.37 -25.32 -18.58
CA SER A 100 -26.80 -25.48 -18.32
C SER A 100 -27.70 -25.36 -19.57
N VAL A 101 -27.22 -24.69 -20.62
CA VAL A 101 -27.99 -24.42 -21.85
C VAL A 101 -27.91 -25.60 -22.83
N ASP A 102 -26.81 -26.36 -22.83
CA ASP A 102 -26.66 -27.57 -23.67
C ASP A 102 -27.48 -28.76 -23.14
N GLY A 103 -27.98 -28.69 -21.90
CA GLY A 103 -28.82 -29.69 -21.25
C GLY A 103 -30.33 -29.53 -21.55
N GLY A 104 -30.74 -29.69 -22.82
CA GLY A 104 -32.12 -30.02 -23.17
C GLY A 104 -33.12 -28.86 -23.33
N THR A 105 -33.55 -28.67 -24.58
CA THR A 105 -34.76 -27.96 -24.98
C THR A 105 -36.01 -28.61 -24.40
N THR A 106 -36.52 -28.07 -23.29
CA THR A 106 -37.95 -28.19 -22.94
C THR A 106 -38.42 -26.91 -22.26
N ASN A 107 -39.31 -26.22 -22.98
CA ASN A 107 -40.38 -25.29 -22.60
C ASN A 107 -40.14 -24.24 -21.50
N GLY A 108 -40.55 -23.01 -21.85
CA GLY A 108 -40.42 -21.79 -21.05
C GLY A 108 -41.19 -21.79 -19.74
N ASP A 109 -40.91 -20.73 -18.98
CA ASP A 109 -41.30 -20.46 -17.59
C ASP A 109 -40.52 -21.28 -16.55
N ASP A 110 -39.31 -20.82 -16.25
CA ASP A 110 -38.80 -20.63 -14.88
C ASP A 110 -37.28 -20.37 -14.92
N ASN A 111 -36.88 -19.15 -15.28
CA ASN A 111 -35.47 -18.75 -15.25
C ASN A 111 -34.92 -18.74 -13.81
N GLU A 112 -35.78 -18.46 -12.82
CA GLU A 112 -35.40 -18.34 -11.40
C GLU A 112 -35.26 -19.71 -10.73
N SER A 113 -36.15 -20.66 -11.01
CA SER A 113 -36.03 -22.05 -10.54
C SER A 113 -34.79 -22.75 -11.14
N ARG A 114 -34.43 -22.43 -12.39
CA ARG A 114 -33.18 -22.91 -13.03
C ARG A 114 -31.92 -22.33 -12.39
N ARG A 115 -31.92 -21.04 -12.01
CA ARG A 115 -30.80 -20.37 -11.34
C ARG A 115 -30.52 -20.92 -9.94
N GLN A 116 -31.56 -21.06 -9.12
CA GLN A 116 -31.43 -21.69 -7.80
C GLN A 116 -30.99 -23.16 -7.90
N SER A 117 -31.47 -23.88 -8.93
CA SER A 117 -31.03 -25.23 -9.26
C SER A 117 -29.53 -25.28 -9.60
N LEU A 118 -29.02 -24.35 -10.41
CA LEU A 118 -27.61 -24.31 -10.81
C LEU A 118 -26.68 -24.04 -9.63
N PHE A 119 -27.07 -23.16 -8.71
CA PHE A 119 -26.30 -22.89 -7.49
C PHE A 119 -26.30 -24.10 -6.52
N GLN A 120 -27.35 -24.92 -6.53
CA GLN A 120 -27.37 -26.20 -5.81
C GLN A 120 -26.54 -27.29 -6.52
N GLN A 121 -26.43 -27.23 -7.85
CA GLN A 121 -25.70 -28.20 -8.66
C GLN A 121 -24.19 -28.03 -8.61
N ASP A 122 -23.67 -26.81 -8.38
CA ASP A 122 -22.23 -26.57 -8.23
C ASP A 122 -21.81 -26.15 -6.80
N PRO A 123 -21.64 -27.13 -5.88
CA PRO A 123 -21.18 -26.85 -4.52
C PRO A 123 -19.74 -26.31 -4.48
N LYS A 124 -18.94 -26.51 -5.53
CA LYS A 124 -17.57 -25.99 -5.59
C LYS A 124 -17.58 -24.48 -5.80
N LEU A 125 -18.43 -23.99 -6.69
CA LEU A 125 -18.59 -22.56 -6.92
C LEU A 125 -19.05 -21.83 -5.65
N ARG A 126 -20.05 -22.37 -4.94
CA ARG A 126 -20.50 -21.83 -3.66
C ARG A 126 -19.39 -21.78 -2.61
N THR A 127 -18.58 -22.84 -2.52
CA THR A 127 -17.45 -22.88 -1.59
C THR A 127 -16.40 -21.84 -1.95
N ARG A 128 -16.08 -21.69 -3.24
CA ARG A 128 -15.11 -20.69 -3.72
C ARG A 128 -15.57 -19.27 -3.45
N ILE A 129 -16.85 -18.95 -3.71
CA ILE A 129 -17.44 -17.64 -3.37
C ILE A 129 -17.37 -17.38 -1.87
N GLY A 130 -17.70 -18.38 -1.03
CA GLY A 130 -17.61 -18.24 0.42
C GLY A 130 -16.18 -18.00 0.93
N LEU A 131 -15.19 -18.71 0.35
CA LEU A 131 -13.78 -18.50 0.66
C LEU A 131 -13.32 -17.11 0.22
N TYR A 132 -13.73 -16.67 -0.96
CA TYR A 132 -13.38 -15.36 -1.50
C TYR A 132 -13.94 -14.21 -0.65
N SER A 133 -15.21 -14.31 -0.22
CA SER A 133 -15.80 -13.38 0.74
C SER A 133 -15.00 -13.30 2.04
N SER A 134 -14.57 -14.46 2.58
CA SER A 134 -13.72 -14.49 3.78
C SER A 134 -12.35 -13.86 3.54
N THR A 135 -11.79 -13.98 2.33
CA THR A 135 -10.53 -13.32 1.96
C THR A 135 -10.68 -11.81 1.95
N LEU A 136 -11.77 -11.27 1.37
CA LEU A 136 -12.07 -9.83 1.38
C LEU A 136 -12.23 -9.30 2.82
N ASP A 137 -12.92 -10.03 3.69
CA ASP A 137 -13.05 -9.66 5.11
C ASP A 137 -11.69 -9.64 5.84
N MET A 138 -10.81 -10.61 5.57
CA MET A 138 -9.45 -10.62 6.11
C MET A 138 -8.61 -9.45 5.60
N LEU A 139 -8.77 -9.06 4.34
CA LEU A 139 -8.09 -7.89 3.76
C LEU A 139 -8.60 -6.60 4.40
N ALA A 140 -9.92 -6.46 4.59
CA ALA A 140 -10.50 -5.32 5.29
C ALA A 140 -9.97 -5.20 6.71
N SER A 141 -9.96 -6.31 7.46
CA SER A 141 -9.40 -6.36 8.81
C SER A 141 -7.90 -6.01 8.83
N SER A 142 -7.16 -6.43 7.80
CA SER A 142 -5.73 -6.16 7.67
C SER A 142 -5.49 -4.66 7.47
N ILE A 143 -6.23 -4.00 6.57
CA ILE A 143 -6.18 -2.53 6.39
C ILE A 143 -6.49 -1.82 7.70
N ASP A 144 -7.56 -2.21 8.38
CA ASP A 144 -7.98 -1.55 9.62
C ASP A 144 -6.91 -1.64 10.71
N SER A 145 -6.21 -2.78 10.79
CA SER A 145 -5.12 -3.00 11.75
C SER A 145 -3.90 -2.10 11.52
N VAL A 146 -3.68 -1.58 10.30
CA VAL A 146 -2.54 -0.72 10.00
C VAL A 146 -2.65 0.62 10.74
N LYS A 147 -1.64 0.96 11.53
CA LYS A 147 -1.60 2.23 12.27
C LYS A 147 -1.23 3.38 11.34
N SER A 148 -2.07 4.41 11.29
CA SER A 148 -1.81 5.58 10.44
C SER A 148 -0.78 6.56 11.01
N HIS A 149 -0.47 6.49 12.31
CA HIS A 149 0.50 7.38 12.97
C HIS A 149 0.28 8.88 12.69
N SER A 150 -0.98 9.29 12.52
CA SER A 150 -1.40 10.63 12.09
C SER A 150 -0.87 11.10 10.73
N ASP A 151 -0.19 10.23 9.98
CA ASP A 151 0.32 10.50 8.65
C ASP A 151 -0.82 10.52 7.62
N ASP A 152 -0.88 11.60 6.83
CA ASP A 152 -1.97 11.82 5.88
C ASP A 152 -1.86 10.94 4.64
N GLU A 153 -0.65 10.54 4.25
CA GLU A 153 -0.43 9.64 3.12
C GLU A 153 -0.91 8.23 3.47
N VAL A 154 -0.55 7.74 4.67
CA VAL A 154 -1.03 6.43 5.17
C VAL A 154 -2.56 6.43 5.28
N LYS A 155 -3.17 7.51 5.81
CA LYS A 155 -4.64 7.62 5.87
C LYS A 155 -5.28 7.61 4.48
N ARG A 156 -4.71 8.35 3.53
CA ARG A 156 -5.22 8.42 2.16
C ARG A 156 -5.17 7.05 1.49
N ARG A 157 -4.05 6.34 1.61
CA ARG A 157 -3.87 4.99 1.06
C ARG A 157 -4.81 3.98 1.71
N LYS A 158 -4.90 3.96 3.06
CA LYS A 158 -5.88 3.13 3.77
C LYS A 158 -7.29 3.32 3.23
N LYS A 159 -7.72 4.59 3.10
CA LYS A 159 -9.06 4.90 2.61
C LYS A 159 -9.28 4.43 1.16
N ALA A 160 -8.28 4.60 0.29
CA ALA A 160 -8.36 4.13 -1.09
C ALA A 160 -8.52 2.60 -1.14
N LEU A 161 -7.68 1.86 -0.41
CA LEU A 161 -7.77 0.40 -0.36
C LEU A 161 -9.09 -0.09 0.26
N SER A 162 -9.58 0.57 1.33
CA SER A 162 -10.90 0.26 1.89
C SER A 162 -12.04 0.45 0.89
N ASN A 163 -12.00 1.52 0.09
CA ASN A 163 -13.00 1.74 -0.96
C ASN A 163 -12.92 0.64 -2.03
N ASN A 164 -11.72 0.27 -2.46
CA ASN A 164 -11.54 -0.80 -3.45
C ASN A 164 -12.08 -2.14 -2.94
N ILE A 165 -11.89 -2.48 -1.65
CA ILE A 165 -12.50 -3.71 -1.08
C ILE A 165 -14.02 -3.65 -1.14
N VAL A 166 -14.61 -2.50 -0.82
CA VAL A 166 -16.07 -2.32 -0.90
C VAL A 166 -16.56 -2.50 -2.34
N GLU A 167 -15.81 -2.02 -3.34
CA GLU A 167 -16.11 -2.25 -4.75
C GLU A 167 -16.07 -3.75 -5.10
N LEU A 168 -15.07 -4.49 -4.64
CA LEU A 168 -14.98 -5.95 -4.86
C LEU A 168 -16.11 -6.72 -4.18
N MET A 169 -16.48 -6.35 -2.96
CA MET A 169 -17.62 -6.96 -2.27
C MET A 169 -18.93 -6.69 -3.02
N ASN A 170 -19.14 -5.46 -3.52
CA ASN A 170 -20.32 -5.12 -4.30
C ASN A 170 -20.38 -5.88 -5.64
N GLU A 171 -19.24 -6.05 -6.31
CA GLU A 171 -19.20 -6.81 -7.57
C GLU A 171 -19.43 -8.30 -7.32
N LEU A 172 -18.89 -8.86 -6.23
CA LEU A 172 -19.20 -10.21 -5.79
C LEU A 172 -20.70 -10.38 -5.52
N ASP A 173 -21.32 -9.48 -4.76
CA ASP A 173 -22.76 -9.49 -4.46
C ASP A 173 -23.60 -9.35 -5.73
N ARG A 174 -23.16 -8.52 -6.68
CA ARG A 174 -23.80 -8.36 -7.99
C ARG A 174 -23.74 -9.65 -8.79
N MET A 175 -22.57 -10.30 -8.87
CA MET A 175 -22.43 -11.59 -9.55
C MET A 175 -23.31 -12.66 -8.92
N ILE A 176 -23.34 -12.73 -7.59
CA ILE A 176 -24.22 -13.62 -6.84
C ILE A 176 -25.68 -13.31 -7.16
N SER A 177 -26.09 -12.04 -7.19
CA SER A 177 -27.47 -11.63 -7.50
C SER A 177 -27.87 -11.88 -8.96
N ILE A 178 -26.93 -11.87 -9.90
CA ILE A 178 -27.20 -12.23 -11.30
C ILE A 178 -27.36 -13.74 -11.44
N PHE A 179 -26.68 -14.51 -10.60
CA PHE A 179 -26.64 -15.96 -10.66
C PHE A 179 -27.73 -16.66 -9.81
N LEU A 180 -28.09 -16.10 -8.66
CA LEU A 180 -29.26 -16.50 -7.85
C LEU A 180 -30.57 -16.00 -8.48
#